data_AF-A0A9P5Z3Q9-F1
#
_entry.id   AF-A0A9P5Z3Q9-F1
#
_cell.length_a   1.000
_cell.length_b   1.000
_cell.length_c   1.000
_cell.angle_alpha   90.00
_cell.angle_beta   90.00
_cell.angle_gamma   90.00
#
_symmetry.space_group_name_H-M   'P 1'
#
loop_
_entity.id
_entity.type
_entity.pdbx_description
1 polymer ?
#
loop_
_entity_poly.entity_id
_entity_poly.type
_entity_poly.pdbx_seq_one_letter_code
_entity_poly.pdbx_strand_id
1 'polypeptide(L)'
;MDYGMENCTIALSFPPVGSTSFQNSTVDVWLLESERGIDFSHLNWNSKPIRQLSLGTFISIQNSTQQTMGYSCKTGTTQIIELSCRAVDCNIHVPAGGHDAIGLYVQQFQTI
;
A
#
# COMPACT_ATOMS: atom_id res chain seq x y z
N MET A 1 -5.14 -13.74 20.19
CA MET A 1 -5.32 -13.81 18.72
C MET A 1 -6.76 -13.44 18.47
N ASP A 2 -6.99 -12.31 17.79
CA ASP A 2 -8.34 -11.91 17.41
C ASP A 2 -8.72 -12.69 16.15
N TYR A 3 -9.58 -13.69 16.33
CA TYR A 3 -10.16 -14.45 15.22
C TYR A 3 -11.06 -13.49 14.43
N GLY A 4 -10.83 -13.40 13.13
CA GLY A 4 -11.66 -12.62 12.22
C GLY A 4 -10.98 -11.43 11.54
N MET A 5 -9.74 -11.05 11.83
CA MET A 5 -9.08 -9.94 11.11
C MET A 5 -8.58 -10.31 9.70
N GLU A 6 -9.39 -11.07 8.94
CA GLU A 6 -9.00 -11.70 7.67
C GLU A 6 -9.45 -10.92 6.43
N ASN A 7 -10.03 -9.73 6.62
CA ASN A 7 -10.35 -8.80 5.55
C ASN A 7 -9.49 -7.55 5.69
N CYS A 8 -8.54 -7.36 4.77
CA CYS A 8 -7.59 -6.25 4.78
C CYS A 8 -7.88 -5.25 3.67
N THR A 9 -7.60 -3.98 3.95
CA THR A 9 -7.45 -2.94 2.92
C THR A 9 -6.11 -2.24 3.09
N ILE A 10 -5.58 -1.72 1.98
CA ILE A 10 -4.43 -0.81 2.03
C ILE A 10 -4.99 0.61 2.00
N ALA A 11 -4.51 1.44 2.92
CA ALA A 11 -4.89 2.84 3.01
C ALA A 11 -3.67 3.74 2.79
N LEU A 12 -3.90 4.85 2.11
CA LEU A 12 -2.93 5.91 1.89
C LEU A 12 -3.53 7.24 2.34
N SER A 13 -2.93 7.85 3.36
CA SER A 13 -3.35 9.13 3.91
C SER A 13 -2.32 10.21 3.64
N PHE A 14 -2.76 11.29 3.00
CA PHE A 14 -1.96 12.47 2.75
C PHE A 14 -2.29 13.57 3.74
N PRO A 15 -1.26 14.26 4.31
CA PRO A 15 -1.48 15.32 5.27
C PRO A 15 -2.15 16.55 4.62
N PRO A 16 -2.76 17.44 5.42
CA PRO A 16 -3.25 18.73 4.95
C PRO A 16 -2.11 19.63 4.43
N VAL A 17 -2.47 20.53 3.52
CA VAL A 17 -1.58 21.39 2.72
C VAL A 17 -0.59 22.16 3.61
N GLY A 18 0.71 22.00 3.37
CA GLY A 18 1.72 22.80 4.06
C GLY A 18 3.19 22.38 3.94
N SER A 19 3.51 21.17 3.46
CA SER A 19 4.88 20.65 3.59
C SER A 19 5.64 20.31 2.31
N THR A 20 5.02 20.16 1.12
CA THR A 20 5.76 19.79 -0.11
C THR A 20 5.03 20.12 -1.40
N SER A 21 5.78 20.26 -2.50
CA SER A 21 5.26 20.28 -3.86
C SER A 21 4.58 18.95 -4.20
N PHE A 22 3.25 18.93 -4.20
CA PHE A 22 2.48 17.77 -4.64
C PHE A 22 2.31 17.82 -6.15
N GLN A 23 2.90 16.85 -6.85
CA GLN A 23 2.50 16.54 -8.22
C GLN A 23 1.45 15.43 -8.19
N ASN A 24 0.35 15.65 -8.92
CA ASN A 24 -0.69 14.64 -9.11
C ASN A 24 -0.06 13.44 -9.83
N SER A 25 0.09 12.35 -9.09
CA SER A 25 0.71 11.10 -9.49
C SER A 25 -0.30 9.99 -9.25
N THR A 26 -0.29 9.00 -10.13
CA THR A 26 -1.17 7.84 -10.04
C THR A 26 -0.32 6.61 -9.72
N VAL A 27 -0.69 5.90 -8.67
CA VAL A 27 0.02 4.71 -8.17
C VAL A 27 -0.92 3.52 -8.18
N ASP A 28 -0.52 2.47 -8.87
CA ASP A 28 -1.20 1.20 -8.86
C ASP A 28 -0.70 0.35 -7.69
N VAL A 29 -1.65 -0.30 -7.00
CA VAL A 29 -1.40 -1.12 -5.82
C VAL A 29 -1.66 -2.58 -6.17
N TRP A 30 -0.65 -3.41 -5.98
CA TRP A 30 -0.70 -4.83 -6.31
C TRP A 30 -0.34 -5.68 -5.10
N LEU A 31 -1.09 -6.77 -4.90
CA LEU A 31 -0.68 -7.87 -4.04
C LEU A 31 0.28 -8.77 -4.82
N LEU A 32 1.40 -9.14 -4.20
CA LEU A 32 2.38 -10.05 -4.78
C LEU A 32 2.21 -11.46 -4.23
N GLU A 33 2.38 -12.46 -5.11
CA GLU A 33 2.37 -13.86 -4.71
C GLU A 33 3.71 -14.21 -4.08
N SER A 34 3.71 -14.58 -2.80
CA SER A 34 4.94 -15.01 -2.12
C SER A 34 4.65 -15.99 -0.99
N GLU A 35 5.21 -17.19 -1.09
CA GLU A 35 5.09 -18.23 -0.09
C GLU A 35 6.05 -18.06 1.11
N ARG A 36 7.17 -17.34 0.94
CA ARG A 36 8.29 -17.33 1.92
C ARG A 36 8.82 -15.95 2.29
N GLY A 37 8.06 -14.89 1.99
CA GLY A 37 8.53 -13.50 2.14
C GLY A 37 9.42 -13.06 0.98
N ILE A 38 9.81 -11.78 0.97
CA ILE A 38 10.77 -11.23 0.00
C ILE A 38 12.16 -11.23 0.62
N ASP A 39 13.14 -11.80 -0.10
CA ASP A 39 14.56 -11.56 0.17
C ASP A 39 15.00 -10.27 -0.51
N PHE A 40 15.07 -9.19 0.26
CA PHE A 40 15.48 -7.88 -0.23
C PHE A 40 16.92 -7.85 -0.74
N SER A 41 17.80 -8.77 -0.33
CA SER A 41 19.20 -8.80 -0.77
C SER A 41 19.36 -9.34 -2.20
N HIS A 42 18.42 -10.17 -2.64
CA HIS A 42 18.40 -10.74 -3.99
C HIS A 42 17.27 -10.20 -4.86
N LEU A 43 16.52 -9.21 -4.38
CA LEU A 43 15.39 -8.64 -5.11
C LEU A 43 15.90 -7.83 -6.31
N ASN A 44 15.56 -8.30 -7.51
CA ASN A 44 15.82 -7.67 -8.78
C ASN A 44 14.66 -7.92 -9.73
N TRP A 45 14.73 -7.41 -10.96
CA TRP A 45 13.60 -7.51 -11.90
C TRP A 45 13.24 -8.93 -12.31
N ASN A 46 14.18 -9.87 -12.22
CA ASN A 46 13.96 -11.29 -12.55
C ASN A 46 13.52 -12.12 -11.34
N SER A 47 13.89 -11.71 -10.12
CA SER A 47 13.52 -12.39 -8.87
C SER A 47 12.31 -11.77 -8.16
N LYS A 48 11.78 -10.68 -8.73
CA LYS A 48 10.59 -10.02 -8.21
C LYS A 48 9.39 -10.97 -8.25
N PRO A 49 8.67 -11.14 -7.12
CA PRO A 49 7.48 -11.97 -7.12
C PRO A 49 6.41 -11.44 -8.06
N ILE A 50 5.64 -12.35 -8.66
CA ILE A 50 4.63 -11.98 -9.63
C ILE A 50 3.44 -11.27 -8.97
N ARG A 51 2.83 -10.34 -9.72
CA ARG A 51 1.61 -9.65 -9.30
C ARG A 51 0.45 -10.64 -9.30
N GLN A 52 -0.13 -10.87 -8.13
CA GLN A 52 -1.25 -11.78 -7.94
C GLN A 52 -2.59 -11.09 -8.17
N LEU A 53 -2.80 -9.94 -7.53
CA LEU A 53 -4.08 -9.24 -7.52
C LEU A 53 -3.90 -7.72 -7.58
N SER A 54 -4.66 -7.05 -8.45
CA SER A 54 -4.78 -5.58 -8.43
C SER A 54 -5.72 -5.18 -7.30
N LEU A 55 -5.22 -4.45 -6.32
CA LEU A 55 -6.02 -3.97 -5.20
C LEU A 55 -6.69 -2.62 -5.51
N GLY A 56 -6.12 -1.85 -6.45
CA GLY A 56 -6.68 -0.59 -6.92
C GLY A 56 -5.62 0.41 -7.31
N THR A 57 -6.02 1.67 -7.34
CA THR A 57 -5.17 2.79 -7.73
C THR A 57 -5.35 3.94 -6.74
N PHE A 58 -4.25 4.51 -6.29
CA PHE A 58 -4.22 5.75 -5.53
C PHE A 58 -3.85 6.93 -6.42
N ILE A 59 -4.39 8.09 -6.08
CA ILE A 59 -4.06 9.37 -6.71
C ILE A 59 -3.46 10.25 -5.61
N SER A 60 -2.33 10.92 -5.84
CA SER A 60 -1.76 11.82 -4.82
C SER A 60 -2.58 13.11 -4.67
N ILE A 61 -3.66 13.01 -3.90
CA ILE A 61 -4.57 14.11 -3.59
C ILE A 61 -4.28 14.58 -2.16
N GLN A 62 -3.99 15.86 -1.98
CA GLN A 62 -3.75 16.44 -0.66
C GLN A 62 -4.98 16.32 0.24
N ASN A 63 -4.74 16.25 1.56
CA ASN A 63 -5.80 16.16 2.57
C ASN A 63 -6.83 15.05 2.25
N SER A 64 -6.34 13.90 1.80
CA SER A 64 -7.20 12.78 1.42
C SER A 64 -6.69 11.49 2.04
N THR A 65 -7.64 10.63 2.42
CA THR A 65 -7.40 9.23 2.74
C THR A 65 -8.09 8.40 1.68
N GLN A 66 -7.32 7.54 1.02
CA GLN A 66 -7.81 6.62 0.00
C GLN A 66 -7.60 5.20 0.48
N GLN A 67 -8.49 4.31 0.05
CA GLN A 67 -8.47 2.89 0.41
C GLN A 67 -8.61 2.04 -0.85
N THR A 68 -7.90 0.92 -0.87
CA THR A 68 -8.08 -0.10 -1.91
C THR A 68 -9.35 -0.91 -1.68
N MET A 69 -9.69 -1.77 -2.64
CA MET A 69 -10.63 -2.86 -2.39
C MET A 69 -10.14 -3.75 -1.24
N GLY A 70 -11.10 -4.32 -0.50
CA GLY A 70 -10.84 -5.33 0.50
C GLY A 70 -10.32 -6.62 -0.13
N TYR A 71 -9.36 -7.26 0.52
CA TYR A 71 -8.82 -8.55 0.12
C TYR A 71 -8.64 -9.47 1.32
N SER A 72 -8.66 -10.78 1.08
CA SER A 72 -8.46 -11.75 2.15
C SER A 72 -6.99 -11.78 2.57
N CYS A 73 -6.72 -11.59 3.85
CA CYS A 73 -5.39 -11.62 4.44
C CYS A 73 -5.37 -12.61 5.62
N LYS A 74 -4.68 -13.74 5.47
CA LYS A 74 -4.68 -14.75 6.53
C LYS A 74 -3.90 -14.28 7.75
N THR A 75 -4.45 -14.56 8.94
CA THR A 75 -3.76 -14.27 10.20
C THR A 75 -2.40 -14.96 10.25
N GLY A 76 -1.35 -14.25 10.68
CA GLY A 76 0.01 -14.79 10.77
C GLY A 76 0.75 -14.91 9.43
N THR A 77 0.21 -14.34 8.34
CA THR A 77 0.89 -14.31 7.04
C THR A 77 1.41 -12.92 6.69
N THR A 78 2.57 -12.87 6.04
CA THR A 78 3.17 -11.62 5.56
C THR A 78 2.51 -11.23 4.23
N GLN A 79 1.86 -10.08 4.21
CA GLN A 79 1.31 -9.50 2.98
C GLN A 79 2.40 -8.69 2.28
N ILE A 80 2.56 -8.92 0.98
CA ILE A 80 3.57 -8.24 0.18
C ILE A 80 2.87 -7.39 -0.86
N ILE A 81 3.04 -6.08 -0.72
CA ILE A 81 2.37 -5.09 -1.55
C ILE A 81 3.40 -4.38 -2.41
N GLU A 82 3.12 -4.29 -3.70
CA GLU A 82 3.86 -3.48 -4.64
C GLU A 82 3.08 -2.19 -4.94
N LEU A 83 3.79 -1.06 -4.84
CA LEU A 83 3.35 0.22 -5.36
C LEU A 83 4.07 0.50 -6.68
N SER A 84 3.31 0.75 -7.74
CA SER A 84 3.84 1.00 -9.08
C SER A 84 3.31 2.32 -9.61
N CYS A 85 4.19 3.22 -9.99
CA CYS A 85 3.79 4.45 -10.67
C CYS A 85 3.29 4.16 -12.09
N ARG A 86 2.21 4.85 -12.47
CA ARG A 86 1.66 4.76 -13.83
C ARG A 86 2.29 5.76 -14.81
N ALA A 87 2.83 6.87 -14.29
CA ALA A 87 3.51 7.92 -15.07
C ALA A 87 5.03 7.87 -14.87
N VAL A 88 5.77 8.39 -15.87
CA VAL A 88 7.24 8.49 -15.83
C VAL A 88 7.72 9.43 -14.72
N ASP A 89 7.01 10.54 -14.52
CA ASP A 89 7.26 11.48 -13.43
C ASP A 89 6.32 11.18 -12.26
N CYS A 90 6.75 10.31 -11.36
CA CYS A 90 5.99 9.92 -10.18
C CYS A 90 6.86 10.02 -8.94
N ASN A 91 6.75 11.16 -8.26
CA ASN A 91 7.47 11.43 -7.03
C ASN A 91 6.45 11.65 -5.92
N ILE A 92 6.39 10.69 -5.01
CA ILE A 92 5.54 10.77 -3.82
C ILE A 92 6.45 10.79 -2.61
N HIS A 93 6.53 11.95 -1.98
CA HIS A 93 7.23 12.12 -0.72
C HIS A 93 6.21 12.46 0.36
N VAL A 94 5.94 11.48 1.22
CA VAL A 94 5.07 11.67 2.38
C VAL A 94 5.96 11.66 3.62
N PRO A 95 6.34 12.83 4.16
CA PRO A 95 7.12 12.89 5.38
C PRO A 95 6.24 12.38 6.54
N ALA A 96 6.60 11.24 7.11
CA ALA A 96 6.00 10.76 8.35
C ALA A 96 6.64 11.52 9.51
N GLY A 97 5.87 12.43 10.13
CA GLY A 97 6.37 13.31 11.19
C GLY A 97 5.23 13.91 12.00
N GLY A 98 4.47 13.07 12.69
CA GLY A 98 3.33 13.50 13.51
C GLY A 98 2.64 12.35 14.23
N HIS A 99 1.61 12.67 15.01
CA HIS A 99 0.76 11.70 15.73
C HIS A 99 -0.36 11.09 14.86
N ASP A 100 -0.60 11.66 13.68
CA ASP A 100 -1.65 11.21 12.77
C ASP A 100 -1.18 10.03 11.91
N ALA A 101 -2.10 9.13 11.54
CA ALA A 101 -1.86 8.02 10.61
C ALA A 101 -1.67 8.56 9.18
N ILE A 102 -0.51 9.16 8.93
CA ILE A 102 -0.08 9.71 7.65
C ILE A 102 0.82 8.69 6.95
N GLY A 103 0.63 8.50 5.65
CA GLY A 103 1.38 7.55 4.84
C GLY A 103 0.59 6.28 4.50
N LEU A 104 1.32 5.20 4.22
CA LEU A 104 0.78 3.92 3.79
C LEU A 104 0.63 2.98 4.99
N TYR A 105 -0.56 2.41 5.18
CA TYR A 105 -0.82 1.45 6.25
C TYR A 105 -1.87 0.42 5.84
N VAL A 106 -1.91 -0.69 6.59
CA VAL A 106 -2.92 -1.75 6.43
C VAL A 106 -4.03 -1.52 7.44
N GLN A 107 -5.28 -1.65 7.00
CA GLN A 107 -6.44 -1.73 7.88
C GLN A 107 -7.01 -3.13 7.83
N GLN A 108 -7.35 -3.67 8.99
CA GLN A 108 -7.90 -5.02 9.13
C GLN A 108 -9.30 -4.93 9.71
N PHE A 109 -10.22 -5.71 9.16
CA PHE A 109 -11.63 -5.76 9.55
C PHE A 109 -12.00 -7.18 9.96
N GLN A 110 -12.96 -7.27 10.89
CA GLN A 110 -13.53 -8.55 11.29
C GLN A 110 -14.35 -9.16 10.12
N THR A 111 -14.10 -10.42 9.77
CA THR A 111 -15.00 -11.25 8.97
C THR A 111 -16.21 -11.61 9.84
N ILE A 112 -17.39 -11.12 9.44
CA ILE A 112 -18.69 -11.47 10.05
C ILE A 112 -19.18 -12.78 9.44
#